data_AF-A0A919NXY1-F1
#
_entry.id   AF-A0A919NXY1-F1
#
_cell.length_a   1.000
_cell.length_b   1.000
_cell.length_c   1.000
_cell.angle_alpha   90.00
_cell.angle_beta   90.00
_cell.angle_gamma   90.00
#
_symmetry.space_group_name_H-M   'P 1'
#
loop_
_entity.id
_entity.type
_entity.pdbx_description
1 polymer ?
#
loop_
_entity_poly.entity_id
_entity_poly.type
_entity_poly.pdbx_seq_one_letter_code
_entity_poly.pdbx_strand_id
1 'polypeptide(L)'
;MHERLAPLQTMLVQAGPEVAELLRVSEHERLVGVGNFVAHLDAKSVLRAGVKQSTVTDTCWVLTGSEVFTRLTADRGWDGDAYQNWLAQILAASLLGPVTA
;
A
#
# COMPACT_ATOMS: atom_id res chain seq x y z
N MET A 1 -5.91 -9.49 -1.89
CA MET A 1 -6.80 -8.30 -1.94
C MET A 1 -6.66 -7.57 -3.26
N HIS A 2 -5.44 -7.22 -3.70
CA HIS A 2 -5.21 -6.53 -4.98
C HIS A 2 -5.71 -7.27 -6.21
N GLU A 3 -5.51 -8.59 -6.31
CA GLU A 3 -6.02 -9.40 -7.43
C GLU A 3 -7.52 -9.23 -7.69
N ARG A 4 -8.30 -9.00 -6.64
CA ARG A 4 -9.76 -8.82 -6.74
C ARG A 4 -10.15 -7.36 -7.01
N LEU A 5 -9.44 -6.41 -6.41
CA LEU A 5 -9.84 -5.00 -6.42
C LEU A 5 -9.21 -4.20 -7.57
N ALA A 6 -8.03 -4.58 -8.06
CA ALA A 6 -7.33 -3.83 -9.08
C ALA A 6 -8.13 -3.71 -10.39
N PRO A 7 -8.77 -4.77 -10.94
CA PRO A 7 -9.60 -4.64 -12.14
C PRO A 7 -10.79 -3.70 -11.92
N LEU A 8 -11.45 -3.78 -10.77
CA LEU A 8 -12.57 -2.90 -10.41
C LEU A 8 -12.12 -1.44 -10.30
N GLN A 9 -10.97 -1.19 -9.69
CA GLN A 9 -10.43 0.16 -9.56
C GLN A 9 -10.05 0.75 -10.92
N THR A 10 -9.48 -0.04 -11.83
CA THR A 10 -9.25 0.37 -13.22
C THR A 10 -10.56 0.74 -13.91
N MET A 11 -11.60 -0.08 -13.80
CA MET A 11 -12.91 0.21 -14.40
C MET A 11 -13.53 1.49 -13.83
N LEU A 12 -13.45 1.70 -12.52
CA LEU A 12 -13.96 2.91 -11.88
C LEU A 12 -13.20 4.16 -12.36
N VAL A 13 -11.86 4.13 -12.44
CA VAL A 13 -11.09 5.28 -12.96
C VAL A 13 -11.50 5.65 -14.39
N GLN A 14 -11.84 4.67 -15.22
CA GLN A 14 -12.31 4.91 -16.60
C GLN A 14 -13.77 5.33 -16.70
N ALA A 15 -14.57 5.21 -15.64
CA ALA A 15 -16.00 5.51 -15.66
C ALA A 15 -16.32 7.03 -15.68
N GLY A 16 -15.29 7.89 -15.60
CA GLY A 16 -15.45 9.34 -15.69
C GLY A 16 -15.60 10.06 -14.34
N PRO A 17 -15.81 11.37 -14.36
CA PRO A 17 -15.87 12.20 -13.14
C PRO A 17 -17.01 11.82 -12.19
N GLU A 18 -18.04 11.12 -12.66
CA GLU A 18 -19.22 10.71 -11.90
C GLU A 18 -18.86 9.78 -10.72
N VAL A 19 -17.75 9.06 -10.80
CA VAL A 19 -17.28 8.17 -9.72
C VAL A 19 -16.09 8.73 -8.93
N ALA A 20 -15.68 9.97 -9.19
CA ALA A 20 -14.52 10.58 -8.56
C ALA A 20 -14.66 10.63 -7.03
N GLU A 21 -15.87 10.90 -6.51
CA GLU A 21 -16.12 10.95 -5.07
C GLU A 21 -15.99 9.56 -4.44
N LEU A 22 -16.48 8.51 -5.10
CA LEU A 22 -16.32 7.12 -4.62
C LEU A 22 -14.85 6.74 -4.53
N LEU A 23 -14.08 7.03 -5.59
CA LEU A 23 -12.63 6.78 -5.62
C LEU A 23 -11.91 7.55 -4.51
N ARG A 24 -12.27 8.82 -4.29
CA ARG A 24 -11.70 9.66 -3.23
C ARG A 24 -12.01 9.10 -1.84
N VAL A 25 -13.24 8.67 -1.60
CA VAL A 25 -13.64 8.03 -0.34
C VAL A 25 -12.90 6.73 -0.12
N SER A 26 -12.83 5.85 -1.12
CA SER A 26 -12.09 4.59 -1.04
C SER A 26 -10.60 4.80 -0.73
N GLU A 27 -9.95 5.77 -1.38
CA GLU A 27 -8.54 6.07 -1.10
C GLU A 27 -8.35 6.68 0.29
N HIS A 28 -9.30 7.48 0.78
CA HIS A 28 -9.29 8.01 2.15
C HIS A 28 -9.45 6.89 3.19
N GLU A 29 -10.40 5.97 3.00
CA GLU A 29 -10.58 4.81 3.87
C GLU A 29 -9.33 3.93 3.91
N ARG A 30 -8.69 3.74 2.75
CA ARG A 30 -7.43 3.02 2.64
C ARG A 30 -6.31 3.72 3.40
N LEU A 31 -6.22 5.06 3.31
CA LEU A 31 -5.25 5.85 4.08
C LEU A 31 -5.46 5.70 5.58
N VAL A 32 -6.71 5.75 6.05
CA VAL A 32 -7.06 5.53 7.46
C VAL A 32 -6.67 4.11 7.90
N GLY A 33 -7.01 3.10 7.11
CA GLY A 33 -6.66 1.70 7.40
C GLY A 33 -5.15 1.47 7.50
N VAL A 34 -4.38 2.01 6.56
CA VAL A 34 -2.91 1.96 6.61
C VAL A 34 -2.36 2.73 7.82
N GLY A 35 -2.92 3.90 8.13
CA GLY A 35 -2.53 4.68 9.32
C GLY A 35 -2.71 3.89 10.62
N ASN A 36 -3.82 3.16 10.75
CA ASN A 36 -4.06 2.28 11.90
C ASN A 36 -3.06 1.13 11.97
N PHE A 37 -2.71 0.53 10.82
CA PHE A 37 -1.67 -0.51 10.76
C PHE A 37 -0.30 0.03 11.19
N VAL A 38 0.09 1.22 10.72
CA VAL A 38 1.35 1.85 11.10
C VAL A 38 1.37 2.23 12.59
N ALA A 39 0.26 2.74 13.13
CA ALA A 39 0.13 3.02 14.57
C ALA A 39 0.34 1.75 15.41
N HIS A 40 -0.16 0.60 14.96
CA HIS A 40 0.07 -0.68 15.63
C HIS A 40 1.53 -1.13 15.58
N LEU A 41 2.25 -0.87 14.49
CA LEU A 41 3.70 -1.14 14.41
C LEU A 41 4.49 -0.22 15.34
N ASP A 42 4.12 1.06 15.41
CA ASP A 42 4.76 2.04 16.31
C ASP A 42 4.58 1.66 17.79
N ALA A 43 3.37 1.24 18.17
CA ALA A 43 3.07 0.74 19.51
C ALA A 43 3.89 -0.50 19.90
N LYS A 44 4.41 -1.24 18.92
CA LYS A 44 5.33 -2.38 19.13
C LYS A 44 6.81 -1.99 19.10
N SER A 45 7.12 -0.71 18.87
CA SER A 45 8.49 -0.18 18.77
C SER A 45 9.36 -0.89 17.72
N VAL A 46 8.73 -1.35 16.62
CA VAL A 46 9.45 -2.04 15.52
C VAL A 46 9.77 -1.11 14.33
N LEU A 47 9.23 0.11 14.33
CA LEU A 47 9.54 1.10 13.30
C LEU A 47 10.98 1.57 13.40
N ARG A 48 11.57 1.93 12.27
CA ARG A 48 12.93 2.50 12.21
C ARG A 48 13.04 3.76 13.07
N ALA A 49 14.13 3.88 13.82
CA ALA A 49 14.41 5.09 14.60
C ALA A 49 14.47 6.35 13.72
N GLY A 50 13.88 7.45 14.19
CA GLY A 50 13.93 8.76 13.54
C GLY A 50 12.95 8.96 12.38
N VAL A 51 12.09 7.98 12.06
CA VAL A 51 11.02 8.17 11.06
C VAL A 51 9.80 8.83 11.68
N LYS A 52 9.12 9.68 10.91
CA LYS A 52 7.82 10.22 11.30
C LYS A 52 6.73 9.22 10.94
N GLN A 53 5.81 8.95 11.87
CA GLN A 53 4.68 8.04 11.65
C GLN A 53 3.88 8.40 10.40
N SER A 54 3.64 9.70 10.14
CA SER A 54 2.94 10.16 8.93
C SER A 54 3.67 9.75 7.64
N THR A 55 5.00 9.88 7.59
CA THR A 55 5.80 9.47 6.44
C THR A 55 5.77 7.96 6.23
N VAL A 56 5.75 7.18 7.31
CA VAL A 56 5.61 5.71 7.26
C VAL A 56 4.22 5.33 6.72
N THR A 57 3.17 6.01 7.17
CA THR A 57 1.80 5.85 6.65
C THR A 57 1.72 6.16 5.16
N ASP A 58 2.24 7.30 4.71
CA ASP A 58 2.24 7.68 3.31
C ASP A 58 3.01 6.66 2.45
N THR A 59 4.17 6.20 2.95
CA THR A 59 4.98 5.17 2.27
C THR A 59 4.21 3.86 2.11
N CYS A 60 3.60 3.37 3.19
CA CYS A 60 2.82 2.15 3.16
C CYS A 60 1.57 2.30 2.27
N TRP A 61 0.92 3.46 2.30
CA TRP A 61 -0.23 3.77 1.47
C TRP A 61 0.13 3.80 -0.02
N VAL A 62 1.27 4.39 -0.41
CA VAL A 62 1.72 4.34 -1.81
C VAL A 62 2.04 2.91 -2.24
N LEU A 63 2.85 2.18 -1.46
CA LEU A 63 3.33 0.84 -1.83
C LEU A 63 2.21 -0.20 -1.92
N THR A 64 1.14 -0.04 -1.13
CA THR A 64 -0.02 -0.93 -1.12
C THR A 64 -1.15 -0.49 -2.06
N GLY A 65 -0.92 0.51 -2.92
CA GLY A 65 -1.89 0.93 -3.94
C GLY A 65 -2.09 -0.12 -5.03
N SER A 66 -3.32 -0.27 -5.51
CA SER A 66 -3.66 -1.20 -6.61
C SER A 66 -2.92 -0.88 -7.92
N GLU A 67 -2.56 0.39 -8.14
CA GLU A 67 -1.75 0.81 -9.26
C GLU A 67 -0.36 0.14 -9.27
N VAL A 68 0.27 -0.01 -8.10
CA VAL A 68 1.57 -0.69 -7.98
C VAL A 68 1.43 -2.16 -8.36
N PHE A 69 0.35 -2.82 -7.91
CA PHE A 69 0.03 -4.19 -8.31
C PHE A 69 -0.17 -4.30 -9.82
N THR A 70 -1.00 -3.45 -10.42
CA THR A 70 -1.26 -3.47 -11.87
C THR A 70 0.02 -3.24 -12.67
N ARG A 71 0.83 -2.24 -12.31
CA ARG A 71 2.09 -1.95 -13.01
C ARG A 71 3.05 -3.14 -12.98
N LEU A 72 3.20 -3.81 -11.84
CA LEU A 72 4.13 -4.94 -11.74
C LEU A 72 3.59 -6.22 -12.38
N THR A 73 2.30 -6.51 -12.23
CA THR A 73 1.71 -7.75 -12.75
C THR A 73 1.32 -7.65 -14.22
N ALA A 74 0.53 -6.63 -14.60
CA ALA A 74 0.03 -6.48 -15.97
C ALA A 74 1.10 -5.92 -16.92
N ASP A 75 1.82 -4.86 -16.53
CA ASP A 75 2.76 -4.19 -17.45
C ASP A 75 4.15 -4.84 -17.46
N ARG A 76 4.58 -5.41 -16.32
CA ARG A 76 5.90 -6.04 -16.16
C ARG A 76 5.85 -7.57 -16.08
N GLY A 77 4.67 -8.17 -16.12
CA GLY A 77 4.47 -9.61 -16.25
C GLY A 77 4.81 -10.42 -15.00
N TRP A 78 4.83 -9.79 -13.81
CA TRP A 78 5.05 -10.52 -12.57
C TRP A 78 3.85 -11.38 -12.23
N ASP A 79 4.09 -12.57 -11.68
CA ASP A 79 3.03 -13.32 -11.01
C ASP A 79 2.70 -12.71 -9.63
N GLY A 80 1.58 -13.15 -9.06
CA GLY A 80 1.09 -12.65 -7.77
C GLY A 80 2.06 -12.91 -6.63
N ASP A 81 2.75 -14.06 -6.64
CA ASP A 81 3.69 -14.45 -5.59
C ASP A 81 4.95 -13.59 -5.62
N ALA A 82 5.50 -13.31 -6.80
CA ALA A 82 6.62 -12.40 -7.00
C ALA A 82 6.29 -10.99 -6.51
N TYR A 83 5.09 -10.48 -6.83
CA TYR A 83 4.60 -9.20 -6.32
C TYR A 83 4.50 -9.20 -4.79
N GLN A 84 3.88 -10.22 -4.19
CA GLN A 84 3.70 -10.28 -2.74
C GLN A 84 5.04 -10.35 -2.00
N ASN A 85 5.97 -11.18 -2.49
CA ASN A 85 7.30 -11.32 -1.92
C ASN A 85 8.07 -9.99 -1.99
N TRP A 86 8.05 -9.32 -3.14
CA TRP A 86 8.67 -8.02 -3.30
C TRP A 86 8.03 -6.96 -2.40
N LEU A 87 6.69 -6.90 -2.34
CA LEU A 87 5.98 -5.93 -1.53
C LEU A 87 6.33 -6.11 -0.04
N ALA A 88 6.37 -7.35 0.45
CA ALA A 88 6.75 -7.65 1.82
C ALA A 88 8.21 -7.21 2.10
N GLN A 89 9.13 -7.50 1.18
CA GLN A 89 10.53 -7.10 1.32
C GLN A 89 10.70 -5.58 1.35
N ILE A 90 10.06 -4.86 0.43
CA ILE A 90 10.20 -3.39 0.36
C ILE A 90 9.52 -2.72 1.55
N LEU A 91 8.36 -3.21 2.01
CA LEU A 91 7.73 -2.70 3.23
C LEU A 91 8.62 -2.97 4.46
N ALA A 92 9.15 -4.19 4.63
CA ALA A 92 10.05 -4.46 5.73
C ALA A 92 11.29 -3.54 5.69
N ALA A 93 11.90 -3.38 4.52
CA ALA A 93 13.06 -2.52 4.31
C ALA A 93 12.74 -1.02 4.45
N SER A 94 11.51 -0.58 4.19
CA SER A 94 11.12 0.83 4.33
C SER A 94 10.70 1.18 5.76
N LEU A 95 10.00 0.29 6.45
CA LEU A 95 9.34 0.60 7.73
C LEU A 95 10.16 0.17 8.94
N LEU A 96 10.91 -0.94 8.86
CA LEU A 96 11.53 -1.55 10.04
C LEU A 96 12.96 -1.06 10.26
N GLY A 97 13.32 -0.98 11.55
CA GLY A 97 14.71 -0.82 11.97
C GLY A 97 15.54 -2.09 11.71
N PRO A 98 16.88 -2.01 11.79
CA PRO A 98 17.71 -3.20 11.80
C PRO A 98 17.23 -4.13 12.93
N VAL A 99 17.19 -5.44 12.65
CA VAL A 99 16.96 -6.44 13.70
C VAL A 99 18.17 -6.40 14.63
N THR A 100 18.03 -5.72 15.77
CA THR A 100 18.95 -5.92 16.90
C THR A 100 18.71 -7.32 17.43
N ALA A 101 19.67 -8.21 17.18
CA ALA A 101 19.75 -9.55 17.75
C ALA A 101 20.08 -9.51 19.25
#